data_AF-A0A0Q8DXJ3-F1
#
_entry.id   AF-A0A0Q8DXJ3-F1
#
_cell.length_a   1.000
_cell.length_b   1.000
_cell.length_c   1.000
_cell.angle_alpha   90.00
_cell.angle_beta   90.00
_cell.angle_gamma   90.00
#
_symmetry.space_group_name_H-M   'P 1'
#
loop_
_entity.id
_entity.type
_entity.pdbx_description
1 polymer ?
#
loop_
_entity_poly.entity_id
_entity_poly.type
_entity_poly.pdbx_seq_one_letter_code
_entity_poly.pdbx_strand_id
1 'polypeptide(L)'
;MPRQPRLDLACIPQHVVQRGNDRQPCFFTDVDRVRYLQDLREISMREGCNVHAYVLMTNHVHLLMTPAASGQIARVMQSLGRRYVRYINDRYRRTGTLWEGRYKSSLVDRETYLLHCYRYIELNPVRARMTADPLDYAWSSHAHNAFGHDDPLIHPHPVYLALGRTDEERYNAYRTLAMENLSQNHLDAIREHLQRQHALGSDRFRSAIEAQLSRRAGPAKIGRPRKVPQGE
;
A
#
# COMPACT_ATOMS: atom_id res chain seq x y z
N MET A 1 -21.18 -2.18 16.77
CA MET A 1 -20.72 -0.78 16.60
C MET A 1 -20.40 -0.51 15.13
N PRO A 2 -20.81 0.63 14.56
CA PRO A 2 -20.42 1.03 13.21
C PRO A 2 -18.90 1.18 13.12
N ARG A 3 -18.31 0.58 12.07
CA ARG A 3 -16.86 0.69 11.82
C ARG A 3 -16.52 2.11 11.36
N GLN A 4 -15.47 2.71 11.91
CA GLN A 4 -15.02 4.03 11.47
C GLN A 4 -14.68 4.03 9.96
N PRO A 5 -15.02 5.12 9.23
CA PRO A 5 -14.58 5.29 7.85
C PRO A 5 -13.06 5.43 7.80
N ARG A 6 -12.44 4.93 6.73
CA ARG A 6 -10.99 5.11 6.51
C ARG A 6 -10.65 6.58 6.29
N LEU A 7 -9.40 6.93 6.54
CA LEU A 7 -8.85 8.19 6.05
C LEU A 7 -8.71 8.06 4.54
N ASP A 8 -9.22 9.06 3.81
CA ASP A 8 -9.27 9.00 2.35
C ASP A 8 -9.17 10.41 1.77
N LEU A 9 -8.03 10.70 1.16
CA LEU A 9 -7.69 12.02 0.64
C LEU A 9 -7.13 11.91 -0.77
N ALA A 10 -7.51 12.88 -1.59
CA ALA A 10 -6.98 13.06 -2.93
C ALA A 10 -5.47 13.39 -2.88
N CYS A 11 -4.74 12.90 -3.87
CA CYS A 11 -3.32 13.22 -4.10
C CYS A 11 -2.37 12.82 -2.96
N ILE A 12 -2.83 12.00 -2.00
CA ILE A 12 -2.00 11.48 -0.92
C ILE A 12 -1.84 9.96 -1.11
N PRO A 13 -0.59 9.44 -1.13
CA PRO A 13 -0.35 8.03 -1.30
C PRO A 13 -0.91 7.24 -0.12
N GLN A 14 -1.42 6.04 -0.38
CA GLN A 14 -1.96 5.13 0.61
C GLN A 14 -1.34 3.75 0.46
N HIS A 15 -0.90 3.19 1.59
CA HIS A 15 -0.55 1.78 1.68
C HIS A 15 -1.83 0.97 1.90
N VAL A 16 -2.21 0.18 0.90
CA VAL A 16 -3.43 -0.64 0.88
C VAL A 16 -3.07 -2.11 1.05
N VAL A 17 -3.81 -2.82 1.90
CA VAL A 17 -3.65 -4.26 2.09
C VAL A 17 -4.99 -4.98 2.04
N GLN A 18 -5.04 -6.05 1.25
CA GLN A 18 -6.16 -6.97 1.16
C GLN A 18 -5.70 -8.37 1.55
N ARG A 19 -6.41 -9.06 2.45
CA ARG A 19 -6.01 -10.34 3.02
C ARG A 19 -7.07 -11.40 2.78
N GLY A 20 -6.63 -12.61 2.48
CA GLY A 20 -7.48 -13.79 2.31
C GLY A 20 -8.22 -14.14 3.58
N ASN A 21 -9.45 -14.62 3.42
CA ASN A 21 -10.28 -15.07 4.52
C ASN A 21 -9.55 -16.15 5.31
N ASP A 22 -9.51 -16.04 6.64
CA ASP A 22 -8.79 -16.96 7.52
C ASP A 22 -7.30 -17.14 7.14
N ARG A 23 -6.67 -16.09 6.59
CA ARG A 23 -5.29 -16.12 6.06
C ARG A 23 -5.04 -17.21 5.00
N GLN A 24 -6.10 -17.73 4.39
CA GLN A 24 -6.02 -18.73 3.34
C GLN A 24 -5.46 -18.13 2.03
N PRO A 25 -4.92 -18.96 1.13
CA PRO A 25 -4.43 -18.50 -0.17
C PRO A 25 -5.50 -17.73 -0.96
N CYS A 26 -5.05 -16.64 -1.60
CA CYS A 26 -5.84 -15.81 -2.51
C CYS A 26 -5.52 -16.10 -3.98
N PHE A 27 -4.37 -16.74 -4.21
CA PHE A 27 -3.83 -17.12 -5.50
C PHE A 27 -3.45 -18.60 -5.42
N PHE A 28 -3.98 -19.43 -6.30
CA PHE A 28 -3.70 -20.87 -6.33
C PHE A 28 -2.73 -21.23 -7.44
N THR A 29 -2.71 -20.39 -8.48
CA THR A 29 -1.78 -20.49 -9.61
C THR A 29 -1.28 -19.11 -10.02
N ASP A 30 -0.24 -19.08 -10.82
CA ASP A 30 0.30 -17.84 -11.39
C ASP A 30 -0.66 -17.17 -12.38
N VAL A 31 -1.52 -17.96 -13.03
CA VAL A 31 -2.60 -17.43 -13.88
C VAL A 31 -3.55 -16.54 -13.06
N ASP A 32 -3.78 -16.87 -11.79
CA ASP A 32 -4.63 -16.05 -10.92
C ASP A 32 -3.96 -14.70 -10.59
N ARG A 33 -2.64 -14.69 -10.40
CA ARG A 33 -1.88 -13.46 -10.16
C ARG A 33 -1.86 -12.58 -11.39
N VAL A 34 -1.62 -13.15 -12.57
CA VAL A 34 -1.72 -12.43 -13.85
C VAL A 34 -3.11 -11.81 -14.01
N ARG A 35 -4.17 -12.58 -13.75
CA ARG A 35 -5.55 -12.08 -13.81
C ARG A 35 -5.79 -10.92 -12.85
N TYR A 36 -5.30 -11.02 -11.62
CA TYR A 36 -5.43 -9.96 -10.62
C TYR A 36 -4.72 -8.67 -11.07
N LEU A 37 -3.49 -8.76 -11.59
CA LEU A 37 -2.73 -7.59 -12.05
C LEU A 37 -3.37 -6.93 -13.27
N GLN A 38 -3.89 -7.72 -14.22
CA GLN A 38 -4.65 -7.20 -15.37
C GLN A 38 -5.89 -6.43 -14.92
N ASP A 39 -6.68 -7.02 -14.02
CA ASP A 39 -7.89 -6.41 -13.49
C ASP A 39 -7.55 -5.14 -12.68
N LEU A 40 -6.49 -5.19 -11.87
CA LEU A 40 -6.02 -4.04 -11.10
C LEU A 40 -5.61 -2.88 -12.02
N ARG A 41 -4.84 -3.15 -13.08
CA ARG A 41 -4.41 -2.12 -14.06
C ARG A 41 -5.61 -1.47 -14.74
N GLU A 42 -6.50 -2.26 -15.31
CA GLU A 42 -7.68 -1.76 -16.04
C GLU A 42 -8.55 -0.88 -15.12
N ILE A 43 -8.80 -1.36 -13.91
CA ILE A 43 -9.65 -0.66 -12.94
C ILE A 43 -8.95 0.59 -12.39
N SER A 44 -7.66 0.52 -12.05
CA SER A 44 -6.94 1.67 -11.49
C SER A 44 -6.86 2.82 -12.49
N MET A 45 -6.61 2.52 -13.77
CA MET A 45 -6.64 3.51 -14.85
C MET A 45 -8.02 4.14 -15.00
N ARG A 46 -9.09 3.31 -15.05
CA ARG A 46 -10.46 3.81 -15.20
C ARG A 46 -10.90 4.70 -14.04
N GLU A 47 -10.53 4.34 -12.80
CA GLU A 47 -10.93 5.09 -11.61
C GLU A 47 -10.02 6.29 -11.32
N GLY A 48 -8.89 6.46 -12.02
CA GLY A 48 -7.94 7.57 -11.79
C GLY A 48 -7.03 7.37 -10.57
N CYS A 49 -6.61 6.12 -10.31
CA CYS A 49 -5.66 5.77 -9.25
C CYS A 49 -4.33 5.29 -9.84
N ASN A 50 -3.24 5.95 -9.45
CA ASN A 50 -1.89 5.52 -9.81
C ASN A 50 -1.42 4.43 -8.85
N VAL A 51 -0.90 3.32 -9.39
CA VAL A 51 -0.24 2.26 -8.60
C VAL A 51 1.27 2.45 -8.70
N HIS A 52 1.94 2.54 -7.57
CA HIS A 52 3.34 2.92 -7.45
C HIS A 52 4.26 1.74 -7.14
N ALA A 53 3.77 0.83 -6.29
CA ALA A 53 4.45 -0.39 -5.92
C ALA A 53 3.41 -1.44 -5.51
N TYR A 54 3.72 -2.72 -5.69
CA TYR A 54 2.89 -3.82 -5.22
C TYR A 54 3.71 -5.06 -4.86
N VAL A 55 3.08 -5.94 -4.08
CA VAL A 55 3.46 -7.35 -4.00
C VAL A 55 2.21 -8.22 -3.82
N LEU A 56 2.13 -9.32 -4.58
CA LEU A 56 1.08 -10.34 -4.45
C LEU A 56 1.62 -11.56 -3.69
N MET A 57 1.49 -11.53 -2.37
CA MET A 57 1.82 -12.68 -1.52
C MET A 57 0.76 -13.79 -1.70
N THR A 58 1.05 -15.00 -1.23
CA THR A 58 0.11 -16.14 -1.35
C THR A 58 -1.27 -15.86 -0.77
N ASN A 59 -1.35 -15.22 0.41
CA ASN A 59 -2.60 -15.00 1.15
C ASN A 59 -2.96 -13.53 1.38
N HIS A 60 -2.22 -12.60 0.78
CA HIS A 60 -2.53 -11.17 0.88
C HIS A 60 -1.82 -10.36 -0.20
N VAL A 61 -2.29 -9.13 -0.40
CA VAL A 61 -1.76 -8.18 -1.37
C VAL A 61 -1.39 -6.90 -0.65
N HIS A 62 -0.25 -6.32 -1.01
CA HIS A 62 0.13 -4.97 -0.62
C HIS A 62 0.20 -4.09 -1.88
N LEU A 63 -0.41 -2.91 -1.83
CA LEU A 63 -0.36 -1.91 -2.90
C LEU A 63 0.02 -0.55 -2.30
N LEU A 64 0.80 0.24 -3.02
CA LEU A 64 0.99 1.66 -2.76
C LEU A 64 0.31 2.43 -3.89
N MET A 65 -0.72 3.21 -3.56
CA MET A 65 -1.57 3.86 -4.55
C MET A 65 -1.79 5.32 -4.21
N THR A 66 -1.82 6.20 -5.22
CA THR A 66 -2.26 7.60 -5.05
C THR A 66 -3.52 7.85 -5.87
N PRO A 67 -4.65 8.20 -5.24
CA PRO A 67 -5.85 8.57 -5.96
C PRO A 67 -5.79 10.03 -6.42
N ALA A 68 -6.31 10.35 -7.61
CA ALA A 68 -6.52 11.73 -8.04
C ALA A 68 -7.63 12.46 -7.24
N ALA A 69 -8.58 11.72 -6.68
CA ALA A 69 -9.72 12.20 -5.91
C ALA A 69 -10.10 11.24 -4.77
N SER A 70 -10.63 11.77 -3.67
CA SER A 70 -11.13 10.95 -2.56
C SER A 70 -12.18 9.94 -3.04
N GLY A 71 -12.17 8.73 -2.46
CA GLY A 71 -13.07 7.63 -2.77
C GLY A 71 -12.61 6.72 -3.91
N GLN A 72 -11.59 7.10 -4.70
CA GLN A 72 -11.18 6.30 -5.87
C GLN A 72 -10.52 4.96 -5.48
N ILE A 73 -9.67 4.91 -4.45
CA ILE A 73 -9.10 3.64 -3.98
C ILE A 73 -10.21 2.69 -3.52
N ALA A 74 -11.24 3.20 -2.84
CA ALA A 74 -12.37 2.38 -2.44
C ALA A 74 -13.11 1.78 -3.65
N ARG A 75 -13.33 2.56 -4.71
CA ARG A 75 -13.93 2.10 -5.96
C ARG A 75 -13.07 1.06 -6.69
N VAL A 76 -11.75 1.26 -6.72
CA VAL A 76 -10.79 0.28 -7.27
C VAL A 76 -10.93 -1.03 -6.52
N MET A 77 -10.76 -1.02 -5.19
CA MET A 77 -10.77 -2.24 -4.40
C MET A 77 -12.12 -2.95 -4.40
N GLN A 78 -13.24 -2.21 -4.47
CA GLN A 78 -14.57 -2.78 -4.61
C GLN A 78 -14.75 -3.49 -5.96
N SER A 79 -14.38 -2.82 -7.05
CA SER A 79 -14.49 -3.37 -8.41
C SER A 79 -13.58 -4.59 -8.58
N LEU A 80 -12.34 -4.50 -8.10
CA LEU A 80 -11.36 -5.57 -8.14
C LEU A 80 -11.82 -6.77 -7.33
N GLY A 81 -12.29 -6.54 -6.10
CA GLY A 81 -12.87 -7.58 -5.25
C GLY A 81 -14.05 -8.29 -5.93
N ARG A 82 -14.97 -7.54 -6.55
CA ARG A 82 -16.12 -8.12 -7.25
C ARG A 82 -15.72 -8.98 -8.45
N ARG A 83 -14.76 -8.51 -9.27
CA ARG A 83 -14.32 -9.21 -10.49
C ARG A 83 -13.49 -10.44 -10.16
N TYR A 84 -12.52 -10.28 -9.26
CA TYR A 84 -11.58 -11.35 -8.92
C TYR A 84 -12.20 -12.46 -8.07
N VAL A 85 -13.06 -12.13 -7.09
CA VAL A 85 -13.75 -13.16 -6.29
C VAL A 85 -14.65 -14.02 -7.17
N ARG A 86 -15.38 -13.40 -8.12
CA ARG A 86 -16.19 -14.13 -9.09
C ARG A 86 -15.32 -15.08 -9.92
N TYR A 87 -14.23 -14.56 -10.50
CA TYR A 87 -13.29 -15.37 -11.28
C TYR A 87 -12.76 -16.59 -10.50
N ILE A 88 -12.34 -16.41 -9.24
CA ILE A 88 -11.85 -17.51 -8.40
C ILE A 88 -12.97 -18.51 -8.07
N ASN A 89 -14.16 -18.02 -7.72
CA ASN A 89 -15.29 -18.88 -7.41
C ASN A 89 -15.70 -19.73 -8.62
N ASP A 90 -15.76 -19.14 -9.81
CA ASP A 90 -16.10 -19.84 -11.05
C ASP A 90 -15.01 -20.86 -11.43
N ARG A 91 -13.74 -20.44 -11.43
CA ARG A 91 -12.59 -21.30 -11.82
C ARG A 91 -12.40 -22.50 -10.90
N TYR A 92 -12.54 -22.30 -9.58
CA TYR A 92 -12.27 -23.33 -8.59
C TYR A 92 -13.55 -23.98 -8.02
N ARG A 93 -14.72 -23.70 -8.62
CA ARG A 93 -16.04 -24.18 -8.15
C ARG A 93 -16.28 -23.92 -6.66
N ARG A 94 -15.87 -22.74 -6.21
CA ARG A 94 -16.03 -22.28 -4.82
C ARG A 94 -17.22 -21.35 -4.69
N THR A 95 -17.69 -21.18 -3.46
CA THR A 95 -18.68 -20.17 -3.09
C THR A 95 -18.18 -19.33 -1.92
N GLY A 96 -18.88 -18.23 -1.62
CA GLY A 96 -18.57 -17.36 -0.49
C GLY A 96 -17.47 -16.33 -0.77
N THR A 97 -16.85 -15.84 0.30
CA THR A 97 -15.85 -14.78 0.26
C THR A 97 -14.45 -15.33 0.07
N LEU A 98 -13.63 -14.63 -0.73
CA LEU A 98 -12.19 -14.88 -0.80
C LEU A 98 -11.41 -14.09 0.26
N TRP A 99 -11.89 -12.88 0.56
CA TRP A 99 -11.21 -11.92 1.41
C TRP A 99 -11.80 -11.92 2.83
N GLU A 100 -10.96 -11.64 3.84
CA GLU A 100 -11.33 -11.57 5.27
C GLU A 100 -12.30 -10.41 5.58
N GLY A 101 -12.52 -9.53 4.60
CA GLY A 101 -13.45 -8.41 4.70
C GLY A 101 -13.00 -7.27 3.80
N ARG A 102 -13.28 -6.05 4.23
CA ARG A 102 -12.81 -4.86 3.51
C ARG A 102 -11.29 -4.75 3.63
N TYR A 103 -10.63 -4.21 2.61
CA TYR A 103 -9.20 -3.86 2.66
C TYR A 103 -8.88 -2.93 3.84
N LYS A 104 -7.61 -2.88 4.25
CA LYS A 104 -7.06 -1.88 5.17
C LYS A 104 -6.25 -0.86 4.38
N SER A 105 -6.22 0.38 4.83
CA SER A 105 -5.34 1.39 4.26
C SER A 105 -4.81 2.35 5.31
N SER A 106 -3.61 2.89 5.07
CA SER A 106 -3.01 4.00 5.82
C SER A 106 -2.52 5.06 4.84
N LEU A 107 -2.79 6.34 5.11
CA LEU A 107 -2.15 7.43 4.36
C LEU A 107 -0.65 7.40 4.62
N VAL A 108 0.16 7.74 3.62
CA VAL A 108 1.61 7.73 3.69
C VAL A 108 2.14 9.14 3.43
N ASP A 109 2.98 9.63 4.33
CA ASP A 109 3.71 10.88 4.16
C ASP A 109 4.74 10.72 3.04
N ARG A 110 4.58 11.53 1.99
CA ARG A 110 5.41 11.46 0.80
C ARG A 110 6.86 11.88 1.05
N GLU A 111 7.10 12.72 2.05
CA GLU A 111 8.42 13.32 2.31
C GLU A 111 9.35 12.34 3.02
N THR A 112 8.84 11.60 4.01
CA THR A 112 9.68 10.77 4.88
C THR A 112 9.41 9.28 4.75
N TYR A 113 8.18 8.87 4.45
CA TYR A 113 7.76 7.45 4.58
C TYR A 113 7.45 6.76 3.27
N LEU A 114 7.38 7.48 2.15
CA LEU A 114 7.04 6.88 0.87
C LEU A 114 8.03 5.78 0.46
N LEU A 115 9.32 6.10 0.40
CA LEU A 115 10.34 5.14 -0.04
C LEU A 115 10.54 4.00 0.98
N HIS A 116 10.30 4.26 2.27
CA HIS A 116 10.20 3.20 3.27
C HIS A 116 9.02 2.26 2.98
N CYS A 117 7.88 2.80 2.52
CA CYS A 117 6.73 2.00 2.15
C CYS A 117 6.97 1.18 0.88
N TYR A 118 7.62 1.75 -0.16
CA TYR A 118 8.08 1.01 -1.34
C TYR A 118 8.89 -0.23 -0.94
N ARG A 119 9.98 -0.01 -0.18
CA ARG A 119 10.86 -1.08 0.32
C ARG A 119 10.11 -2.07 1.20
N TYR A 120 9.23 -1.59 2.07
CA TYR A 120 8.40 -2.46 2.89
C TYR A 120 7.54 -3.37 2.00
N ILE A 121 6.88 -2.85 0.99
CA ILE A 121 6.02 -3.65 0.12
C ILE A 121 6.86 -4.68 -0.65
N GLU A 122 7.89 -4.24 -1.36
CA GLU A 122 8.63 -5.09 -2.30
C GLU A 122 9.53 -6.13 -1.63
N LEU A 123 10.08 -5.83 -0.45
CA LEU A 123 10.91 -6.76 0.32
C LEU A 123 10.07 -7.71 1.19
N ASN A 124 8.75 -7.72 1.07
CA ASN A 124 7.89 -8.64 1.82
C ASN A 124 8.21 -10.12 1.57
N PRO A 125 8.44 -10.58 0.33
CA PRO A 125 8.81 -11.97 0.05
C PRO A 125 10.11 -12.39 0.76
N VAL A 126 11.10 -11.51 0.79
CA VAL A 126 12.38 -11.74 1.49
C VAL A 126 12.15 -11.85 3.00
N ARG A 127 11.41 -10.89 3.60
CA ARG A 127 11.09 -10.92 5.04
C ARG A 127 10.25 -12.14 5.42
N ALA A 128 9.41 -12.63 4.52
CA ALA A 128 8.63 -13.86 4.68
C ALA A 128 9.42 -15.13 4.38
N ARG A 129 10.73 -15.02 4.04
CA ARG A 129 11.62 -16.13 3.66
C ARG A 129 11.10 -16.96 2.47
N MET A 130 10.37 -16.33 1.56
CA MET A 130 9.90 -16.95 0.32
C MET A 130 10.96 -16.92 -0.79
N THR A 131 11.87 -15.96 -0.71
CA THR A 131 13.02 -15.80 -1.61
C THR A 131 14.19 -15.18 -0.84
N ALA A 132 15.42 -15.37 -1.33
CA ALA A 132 16.60 -14.69 -0.81
C ALA A 132 16.78 -13.29 -1.42
N ASP A 133 16.54 -13.17 -2.74
CA ASP A 133 16.63 -11.92 -3.49
C ASP A 133 15.22 -11.44 -3.88
N PRO A 134 14.86 -10.16 -3.67
CA PRO A 134 13.57 -9.63 -4.12
C PRO A 134 13.38 -9.67 -5.64
N LEU A 135 14.45 -9.70 -6.45
CA LEU A 135 14.39 -9.84 -7.91
C LEU A 135 13.85 -11.21 -8.35
N ASP A 136 14.10 -12.26 -7.56
CA ASP A 136 13.62 -13.61 -7.85
C ASP A 136 12.11 -13.77 -7.62
N TYR A 137 11.44 -12.77 -7.04
CA TYR A 137 10.00 -12.79 -6.80
C TYR A 137 9.23 -12.01 -7.87
N ALA A 138 8.83 -12.72 -8.94
CA ALA A 138 8.12 -12.14 -10.10
C ALA A 138 6.81 -11.41 -9.76
N TRP A 139 6.20 -11.67 -8.61
CA TRP A 139 4.90 -11.11 -8.22
C TRP A 139 5.02 -9.83 -7.38
N SER A 140 6.02 -9.01 -7.70
CA SER A 140 6.36 -7.76 -7.04
C SER A 140 6.76 -6.72 -8.09
N SER A 141 6.53 -5.44 -7.79
CA SER A 141 7.00 -4.32 -8.61
C SER A 141 8.51 -4.08 -8.53
N HIS A 142 9.24 -4.87 -7.73
CA HIS A 142 10.66 -4.67 -7.48
C HIS A 142 11.49 -4.67 -8.77
N ALA A 143 11.26 -5.62 -9.67
CA ALA A 143 12.00 -5.70 -10.92
C ALA A 143 11.84 -4.43 -11.78
N HIS A 144 10.63 -3.85 -11.81
CA HIS A 144 10.38 -2.57 -12.47
C HIS A 144 11.10 -1.42 -11.76
N ASN A 145 10.87 -1.25 -10.46
CA ASN A 145 11.38 -0.10 -9.71
C ASN A 145 12.90 -0.14 -9.50
N ALA A 146 13.52 -1.32 -9.48
CA ALA A 146 14.96 -1.48 -9.25
C ALA A 146 15.77 -1.75 -10.50
N PHE A 147 15.18 -2.25 -11.59
CA PHE A 147 15.91 -2.65 -12.80
C PHE A 147 15.27 -2.19 -14.12
N GLY A 148 14.12 -1.50 -14.06
CA GLY A 148 13.47 -0.95 -15.25
C GLY A 148 12.78 -1.99 -16.13
N HIS A 149 12.44 -3.17 -15.60
CA HIS A 149 11.62 -4.13 -16.34
C HIS A 149 10.26 -3.51 -16.69
N ASP A 150 9.75 -3.76 -17.89
CA ASP A 150 8.45 -3.21 -18.29
C ASP A 150 7.33 -3.72 -17.38
N ASP A 151 6.56 -2.78 -16.84
CA ASP A 151 5.38 -3.08 -16.04
C ASP A 151 4.33 -1.97 -16.25
N PRO A 152 3.35 -2.19 -17.12
CA PRO A 152 2.41 -1.15 -17.51
C PRO A 152 1.32 -0.88 -16.44
N LEU A 153 1.37 -1.57 -15.29
CA LEU A 153 0.58 -1.22 -14.11
C LEU A 153 1.23 -0.05 -13.34
N ILE A 154 2.57 0.03 -13.35
CA ILE A 154 3.30 0.97 -12.49
C ILE A 154 3.30 2.36 -13.09
N HIS A 155 2.93 3.32 -12.23
CA HIS A 155 3.03 4.75 -12.48
C HIS A 155 4.03 5.30 -11.45
N PRO A 156 5.25 5.67 -11.84
CA PRO A 156 6.26 6.15 -10.90
C PRO A 156 5.79 7.36 -10.08
N HIS A 157 5.98 7.33 -8.76
CA HIS A 157 5.64 8.49 -7.92
C HIS A 157 6.72 9.58 -8.07
N PRO A 158 6.38 10.90 -8.03
CA PRO A 158 7.37 11.98 -8.16
C PRO A 158 8.59 11.88 -7.23
N VAL A 159 8.40 11.45 -5.98
CA VAL A 159 9.51 11.22 -5.02
C VAL A 159 10.43 10.08 -5.46
N TYR A 160 9.91 9.03 -6.08
CA TYR A 160 10.74 7.97 -6.65
C TYR A 160 11.46 8.48 -7.91
N LEU A 161 10.78 9.23 -8.77
CA LEU A 161 11.39 9.88 -9.93
C LEU A 161 12.54 10.82 -9.53
N ALA A 162 12.43 11.50 -8.39
CA ALA A 162 13.44 12.41 -7.87
C ALA A 162 14.72 11.73 -7.34
N LEU A 163 14.79 10.39 -7.31
CA LEU A 163 15.99 9.67 -6.88
C LEU A 163 17.17 9.78 -7.87
N GLY A 164 16.91 10.11 -9.14
CA GLY A 164 17.93 10.26 -10.17
C GLY A 164 17.42 11.07 -11.35
N ARG A 165 18.33 11.72 -12.09
CA ARG A 165 17.98 12.51 -13.27
C ARG A 165 17.78 11.63 -14.51
N THR A 166 18.45 10.48 -14.52
CA THR A 166 18.28 9.43 -15.54
C THR A 166 17.64 8.19 -14.93
N ASP A 167 17.14 7.31 -15.79
CA ASP A 167 16.59 6.02 -15.37
C ASP A 167 17.63 5.16 -14.64
N GLU A 168 18.85 5.10 -15.17
CA GLU A 168 19.93 4.33 -14.57
C GLU A 168 20.36 4.87 -13.20
N GLU A 169 20.51 6.19 -13.04
CA GLU A 169 20.79 6.80 -11.73
C GLU A 169 19.70 6.46 -10.71
N ARG A 170 18.44 6.54 -11.13
CA ARG A 170 17.28 6.25 -10.28
C ARG A 170 17.23 4.80 -9.86
N TYR A 171 17.45 3.86 -10.79
CA TYR A 171 17.49 2.43 -10.48
C TYR A 171 18.64 2.10 -9.53
N ASN A 172 19.83 2.67 -9.75
CA ASN A 172 20.97 2.53 -8.84
C ASN A 172 20.64 3.03 -7.44
N ALA A 173 20.14 4.26 -7.32
CA ALA A 173 19.76 4.85 -6.03
C ALA A 173 18.69 4.00 -5.32
N TYR A 174 17.69 3.50 -6.05
CA TYR A 174 16.65 2.65 -5.47
C TYR A 174 17.19 1.29 -5.02
N ARG A 175 18.11 0.67 -5.76
CA ARG A 175 18.79 -0.57 -5.34
C ARG A 175 19.58 -0.36 -4.06
N THR A 176 20.36 0.72 -3.95
CA THR A 176 21.08 1.07 -2.72
C THR A 176 20.13 1.18 -1.52
N LEU A 177 19.01 1.90 -1.70
CA LEU A 177 17.98 2.00 -0.67
C LEU A 177 17.36 0.63 -0.33
N ALA A 178 17.11 -0.23 -1.31
CA ALA A 178 16.52 -1.55 -1.09
C ALA A 178 17.46 -2.50 -0.33
N MET A 179 18.77 -2.37 -0.51
CA MET A 179 19.79 -3.15 0.20
C MET A 179 19.97 -2.73 1.66
N GLU A 180 19.63 -1.48 2.00
CA GLU A 180 19.62 -1.05 3.38
C GLU A 180 18.53 -1.79 4.17
N ASN A 181 18.83 -2.18 5.41
CA ASN A 181 17.82 -2.76 6.29
C ASN A 181 16.87 -1.66 6.80
N LEU A 182 15.57 -1.85 6.61
CA LEU A 182 14.58 -1.07 7.35
C LEU A 182 14.70 -1.43 8.84
N SER A 183 14.92 -0.42 9.68
CA SER A 183 14.95 -0.62 11.14
C SER A 183 13.63 -1.25 11.63
N GLN A 184 13.71 -2.02 12.70
CA GLN A 184 12.51 -2.66 13.30
C GLN A 184 11.44 -1.63 13.65
N ASN A 185 11.84 -0.45 14.14
CA ASN A 185 10.95 0.67 14.43
C ASN A 185 10.16 1.14 13.20
N HIS A 186 10.80 1.24 12.02
CA HIS A 186 10.11 1.61 10.79
C HIS A 186 9.11 0.53 10.34
N LEU A 187 9.50 -0.75 10.44
CA LEU A 187 8.61 -1.86 10.11
C LEU A 187 7.36 -1.88 10.99
N ASP A 188 7.54 -1.69 12.30
CA ASP A 188 6.45 -1.69 13.26
C ASP A 188 5.56 -0.46 13.11
N ALA A 189 6.13 0.71 12.83
CA ALA A 189 5.36 1.91 12.51
C ALA A 189 4.44 1.69 11.30
N ILE A 190 4.95 1.10 10.20
CA ILE A 190 4.14 0.79 9.01
C ILE A 190 2.99 -0.16 9.36
N ARG A 191 3.30 -1.25 10.07
CA ARG A 191 2.30 -2.26 10.46
C ARG A 191 1.23 -1.70 11.38
N GLU A 192 1.63 -0.93 12.39
CA GLU A 192 0.73 -0.33 13.38
C GLU A 192 -0.22 0.68 12.74
N HIS A 193 0.31 1.57 11.90
CA HIS A 193 -0.51 2.58 11.21
C HIS A 193 -1.46 1.95 10.20
N LEU A 194 -1.03 0.90 9.47
CA LEU A 194 -1.93 0.14 8.61
C LEU A 194 -3.03 -0.58 9.41
N GLN A 195 -2.67 -1.21 10.54
CA GLN A 195 -3.61 -1.96 11.36
C GLN A 195 -4.68 -1.05 11.97
N ARG A 196 -4.28 0.16 12.42
CA ARG A 196 -5.20 1.18 12.94
C ARG A 196 -5.83 2.03 11.85
N GLN A 197 -5.34 1.94 10.62
CA GLN A 197 -5.77 2.74 9.46
C GLN A 197 -5.58 4.25 9.68
N HIS A 198 -4.42 4.57 10.24
CA HIS A 198 -3.95 5.91 10.55
C HIS A 198 -3.00 6.42 9.45
N ALA A 199 -2.68 7.71 9.49
CA ALA A 199 -1.67 8.34 8.66
C ALA A 199 -0.25 8.04 9.18
N LEU A 200 0.54 7.32 8.39
CA LEU A 200 1.95 7.06 8.60
C LEU A 200 2.76 8.28 8.14
N GLY A 201 3.32 9.03 9.07
CA GLY A 201 4.03 10.26 8.72
C GLY A 201 4.66 10.99 9.89
N SER A 202 5.22 12.17 9.59
CA SER A 202 5.64 13.14 10.59
C SER A 202 4.46 13.66 11.44
N ASP A 203 4.74 14.27 12.59
CA ASP A 203 3.70 14.95 13.38
C ASP A 203 3.03 16.08 12.59
N ARG A 204 3.83 16.84 11.82
CA ARG A 204 3.33 17.89 10.93
C ARG A 204 2.33 17.33 9.92
N PHE A 205 2.68 16.22 9.26
CA PHE A 205 1.79 15.55 8.32
C PHE A 205 0.49 15.14 8.99
N ARG A 206 0.55 14.43 10.13
CA ARG A 206 -0.65 14.01 10.86
C ARG A 206 -1.54 15.19 11.23
N SER A 207 -0.97 16.26 11.79
CA SER A 207 -1.74 17.46 12.15
C SER A 207 -2.41 18.12 10.94
N ALA A 208 -1.76 18.12 9.77
CA ALA A 208 -2.37 18.63 8.54
C ALA A 208 -3.56 17.75 8.08
N ILE A 209 -3.44 16.42 8.15
CA ILE A 209 -4.54 15.50 7.84
C ILE A 209 -5.72 15.70 8.81
N GLU A 210 -5.42 15.86 10.11
CA GLU A 210 -6.45 16.07 11.13
C GLU A 210 -7.21 17.38 10.90
N ALA A 211 -6.50 18.46 10.56
CA ALA A 211 -7.11 19.73 10.20
C ALA A 211 -8.01 19.61 8.96
N GLN A 212 -7.57 18.88 7.93
CA GLN A 212 -8.33 18.72 6.69
C GLN A 212 -9.57 17.82 6.85
N LEU A 213 -9.48 16.76 7.65
CA LEU A 213 -10.57 15.78 7.80
C LEU A 213 -11.46 16.01 9.02
N SER A 214 -11.10 16.96 9.91
CA SER A 214 -11.75 17.18 11.21
C SER A 214 -11.89 15.89 12.03
N ARG A 215 -10.92 14.99 11.89
CA ARG A 215 -10.91 13.65 12.49
C ARG A 215 -9.47 13.27 12.81
N ARG A 216 -9.27 12.48 13.87
CA ARG A 216 -7.93 12.01 14.24
C ARG A 216 -7.31 11.19 13.11
N ALA A 217 -6.03 11.45 12.84
CA ALA A 217 -5.26 10.78 11.81
C ALA A 217 -4.18 9.88 12.40
N GLY A 218 -3.95 9.91 13.71
CA GLY A 218 -2.93 9.11 14.39
C GLY A 218 -3.37 8.58 15.75
N PRO A 219 -2.51 7.81 16.43
CA PRO A 219 -2.72 7.46 17.83
C PRO A 219 -2.87 8.74 18.66
N ALA A 220 -3.68 8.68 19.72
CA ALA A 220 -3.81 9.81 20.63
C ALA A 220 -2.43 10.17 21.21
N LYS A 221 -2.10 11.47 21.27
CA LYS A 221 -0.91 11.91 22.02
C LYS A 221 -1.05 11.42 23.45
N ILE A 222 -0.15 10.55 23.89
CA ILE A 222 -0.08 10.10 25.28
C ILE A 222 0.52 11.26 26.07
N GLY A 223 -0.30 11.95 26.85
CA GLY A 223 0.12 13.09 27.67
C GLY A 223 -1.04 13.78 28.38
N ARG A 224 -0.76 14.34 29.57
CA ARG A 224 -1.73 15.10 30.38
C ARG A 224 -2.26 16.30 29.57
N PRO A 225 -3.57 16.59 29.60
CA PRO A 225 -4.11 17.80 28.96
C PRO A 225 -3.33 19.02 29.40
N ARG A 226 -2.91 19.86 28.45
CA ARG A 226 -2.18 21.09 28.76
C ARG A 226 -3.12 21.98 29.58
N LYS A 227 -2.70 22.33 30.80
CA LYS A 227 -3.49 23.19 31.71
C LYS A 227 -3.71 24.52 30.98
N VAL A 228 -4.96 24.85 30.69
CA VAL A 228 -5.31 26.17 30.16
C VAL A 228 -4.93 27.18 31.26
N PRO A 229 -4.13 28.22 30.98
CA PRO A 229 -3.92 29.29 31.94
C PRO A 229 -5.30 29.90 32.21
N GLN A 230 -5.77 29.79 33.45
CA GLN A 230 -6.87 30.64 33.90
C GLN A 230 -6.31 32.06 33.91
N GLY A 231 -6.90 32.93 33.10
CA GLY A 231 -6.48 34.32 32.98
C GLY A 231 -6.53 35.03 34.33
N GLU A 232 -5.55 35.89 34.55
CA GLU A 232 -5.58 36.97 35.54
C GLU A 232 -6.46 38.13 35.05
#